data_AF-A0A9E3VI92-F1
#
_entry.id   AF-A0A9E3VI92-F1
#
_cell.length_a   1.000
_cell.length_b   1.000
_cell.length_c   1.000
_cell.angle_alpha   90.00
_cell.angle_beta   90.00
_cell.angle_gamma   90.00
#
_symmetry.space_group_name_H-M   'P 1'
#
loop_
_entity.id
_entity.type
_entity.pdbx_description
1 polymer ?
#
loop_
_entity_poly.entity_id
_entity_poly.type
_entity_poly.pdbx_seq_one_letter_code
_entity_poly.pdbx_strand_id
1 'polypeptide(L)'
;MLRGFLLISFCSLLFAGKILAQGNSLLWRISGNNLTHPSYLYGTMHSSDPRVFHFADSVWASFETCDAFAMEVVIDESVQSSLLTNIFMSGNTTIRSLLTMAQYDSLQRFAIRNASINISDFDRMKPLYVAMMLEMLAGGDSFVNSPDPFLDQFLANAAGKQNKEVKGLETAGEQMAVFDAMTYTDQAQLLMKTVRDYSSDTLEYERMVQYYLSNDLSQMMEFENDMGIPDSLYEALITQRNIRMARRIDTMIQLSSTFIAVGAGHLGGPGGLVNLLREKKYTVVPVLPSYNNYLKDGWYRFTSRRQGFTADFPDVPSITQDTTANGRKIQTYTSFLKSANGKTDSFSVVCIPGTFDRILLNQYLPVTKENFRLSEETLTFTCDEKNGNKSQGKILKGKNITYILENRYRKKPEYCDRFFQSFAILAE
;
A
#
# COMPACT_ATOMS: atom_id res chain seq x y z
N MET A 1 26.39 -26.17 -68.18
CA MET A 1 25.00 -26.01 -68.66
C MET A 1 24.25 -25.15 -67.67
N LEU A 2 23.68 -24.05 -68.19
CA LEU A 2 22.83 -23.12 -67.45
C LEU A 2 21.59 -23.80 -66.86
N ARG A 3 21.18 -23.32 -65.69
CA ARG A 3 19.80 -22.94 -65.26
C ARG A 3 19.92 -22.61 -63.77
N GLY A 4 19.54 -21.47 -63.22
CA GLY A 4 18.63 -20.41 -63.64
C GLY A 4 18.00 -19.88 -62.35
N PHE A 5 17.99 -18.56 -62.18
CA PHE A 5 17.57 -17.79 -61.01
C PHE A 5 16.19 -18.15 -60.42
N LEU A 6 16.05 -18.02 -59.10
CA LEU A 6 14.96 -17.25 -58.49
C LEU A 6 15.32 -16.81 -57.06
N LEU A 7 15.66 -15.52 -56.94
CA LEU A 7 15.62 -14.76 -55.70
C LEU A 7 14.15 -14.65 -55.26
N ILE A 8 13.81 -15.20 -54.11
CA ILE A 8 12.69 -14.71 -53.31
C ILE A 8 13.30 -14.16 -52.03
N SER A 9 13.49 -12.84 -52.03
CA SER A 9 13.70 -12.05 -50.83
C SER A 9 12.42 -12.15 -50.01
N PHE A 10 12.39 -13.08 -49.05
CA PHE A 10 11.45 -12.97 -47.95
C PHE A 10 12.18 -12.23 -46.84
N CYS A 11 11.90 -10.94 -46.76
CA CYS A 11 12.22 -10.10 -45.62
C CYS A 11 11.46 -10.68 -44.42
N SER A 12 12.03 -11.69 -43.78
CA SER A 12 11.64 -12.12 -42.45
C SER A 12 12.00 -10.98 -41.52
N LEU A 13 11.05 -10.07 -41.34
CA LEU A 13 10.91 -9.28 -40.13
C LEU A 13 10.95 -10.27 -38.96
N LEU A 14 12.15 -10.51 -38.46
CA LEU A 14 12.40 -11.00 -37.12
C LEU A 14 11.74 -9.98 -36.20
N PHE A 15 10.45 -10.19 -35.91
CA PHE A 15 9.87 -9.76 -34.66
C PHE A 15 10.61 -10.56 -33.59
N ALA A 16 11.82 -10.10 -33.27
CA ALA A 16 12.42 -10.34 -31.97
C ALA A 16 11.46 -9.66 -31.00
N GLY A 17 10.42 -10.40 -30.60
CA GLY A 17 9.71 -10.14 -29.37
C GLY A 17 10.79 -10.16 -28.31
N LYS A 18 11.33 -8.98 -27.98
CA LYS A 18 11.95 -8.79 -26.69
C LYS A 18 10.86 -9.19 -25.72
N ILE A 19 10.96 -10.41 -25.19
CA ILE A 19 10.47 -10.70 -23.87
C ILE A 19 11.10 -9.59 -23.05
N LEU A 20 10.34 -8.53 -22.82
CA LEU A 20 10.71 -7.55 -21.83
C LEU A 20 10.80 -8.41 -20.57
N ALA A 21 12.04 -8.68 -20.13
CA ALA A 21 12.30 -9.03 -18.75
C ALA A 21 11.37 -8.13 -17.94
N GLN A 22 10.55 -8.73 -17.08
CA GLN A 22 9.50 -8.05 -16.35
C GLN A 22 10.18 -6.93 -15.57
N GLY A 23 10.24 -5.73 -16.16
CA GLY A 23 11.10 -4.66 -15.67
C GLY A 23 10.64 -4.25 -14.29
N ASN A 24 11.56 -3.77 -13.45
CA ASN A 24 11.30 -3.35 -12.07
C ASN A 24 10.13 -2.36 -12.03
N SER A 25 8.93 -2.88 -11.78
CA SER A 25 7.68 -2.16 -11.81
C SER A 25 6.60 -2.96 -11.08
N LEU A 26 5.99 -2.34 -10.09
CA LEU A 26 4.79 -2.85 -9.44
C LEU A 26 3.52 -2.32 -10.12
N LEU A 27 3.64 -1.32 -10.99
CA LEU A 27 2.53 -0.74 -11.74
C LEU A 27 2.54 -1.16 -13.21
N TRP A 28 1.39 -1.56 -13.71
CA TRP A 28 1.21 -2.07 -15.07
C TRP A 28 0.03 -1.38 -15.73
N ARG A 29 0.25 -0.78 -16.90
CA ARG A 29 -0.82 -0.22 -17.72
C ARG A 29 -1.42 -1.29 -18.60
N ILE A 30 -2.74 -1.42 -18.55
CA ILE A 30 -3.56 -2.32 -19.36
C ILE A 30 -4.24 -1.49 -20.46
N SER A 31 -4.03 -1.85 -21.72
CA SER A 31 -4.68 -1.22 -22.87
C SER A 31 -4.93 -2.24 -24.00
N GLY A 32 -5.49 -1.79 -25.13
CA GLY A 32 -5.84 -2.67 -26.25
C GLY A 32 -7.15 -3.42 -26.00
N ASN A 33 -7.42 -4.47 -26.77
CA ASN A 33 -8.66 -5.26 -26.70
C ASN A 33 -9.95 -4.42 -26.61
N ASN A 34 -10.04 -3.40 -27.48
CA ASN A 34 -11.15 -2.44 -27.59
C ASN A 34 -11.39 -1.53 -26.38
N LEU A 35 -10.46 -1.47 -25.42
CA LEU A 35 -10.53 -0.49 -24.33
C LEU A 35 -10.41 0.94 -24.87
N THR A 36 -11.36 1.79 -24.49
CA THR A 36 -11.38 3.23 -24.84
C THR A 36 -10.45 4.04 -23.94
N HIS A 37 -10.23 3.59 -22.71
CA HIS A 37 -9.33 4.18 -21.72
C HIS A 37 -8.48 3.08 -21.07
N PRO A 38 -7.22 3.38 -20.70
CA PRO A 38 -6.38 2.41 -20.01
C PRO A 38 -6.91 2.13 -18.59
N SER A 39 -6.68 0.89 -18.14
CA SER A 39 -6.80 0.48 -16.75
C SER A 39 -5.41 0.19 -16.20
N TYR A 40 -5.27 0.06 -14.87
CA TYR A 40 -3.97 -0.16 -14.26
C TYR A 40 -4.04 -1.29 -13.23
N LEU A 41 -3.00 -2.11 -13.20
CA LEU A 41 -2.79 -3.18 -12.22
C LEU A 41 -1.58 -2.81 -11.38
N TYR A 42 -1.77 -2.77 -10.06
CA TYR A 42 -0.77 -2.35 -9.09
C TYR A 42 -0.56 -3.39 -8.01
N GLY A 43 0.70 -3.72 -7.75
CA GLY A 43 1.15 -4.63 -6.70
C GLY A 43 1.30 -3.91 -5.38
N THR A 44 0.46 -4.23 -4.40
CA THR A 44 0.53 -3.75 -3.01
C THR A 44 1.32 -4.72 -2.13
N MET A 45 1.63 -4.27 -0.92
CA MET A 45 2.15 -5.11 0.15
C MET A 45 1.22 -4.96 1.35
N HIS A 46 0.70 -6.07 1.87
CA HIS A 46 -0.19 -6.10 3.03
C HIS A 46 0.60 -5.87 4.33
N SER A 47 1.15 -4.67 4.46
CA SER A 47 2.03 -4.29 5.56
C SER A 47 1.63 -2.92 6.11
N SER A 48 1.78 -2.78 7.43
CA SER A 48 1.59 -1.51 8.12
C SER A 48 2.84 -0.61 8.10
N ASP A 49 3.94 -1.08 7.49
CA ASP A 49 5.19 -0.33 7.40
C ASP A 49 4.98 1.00 6.68
N PRO A 50 5.20 2.15 7.34
CA PRO A 50 4.98 3.45 6.73
C PRO A 50 5.69 3.64 5.40
N ARG A 51 6.83 2.96 5.16
CA ARG A 51 7.59 3.06 3.91
C ARG A 51 6.81 2.56 2.70
N VAL A 52 5.90 1.58 2.84
CA VAL A 52 5.15 1.07 1.68
C VAL A 52 4.13 2.07 1.14
N PHE A 53 3.76 3.08 1.94
CA PHE A 53 2.90 4.18 1.53
C PHE A 53 3.64 5.23 0.67
N HIS A 54 4.98 5.14 0.59
CA HIS A 54 5.81 6.05 -0.21
C HIS A 54 5.93 5.57 -1.68
N PHE A 55 4.80 5.18 -2.27
CA PHE A 55 4.76 4.72 -3.66
C PHE A 55 5.02 5.87 -4.66
N ALA A 56 5.38 5.50 -5.90
CA ALA A 56 5.72 6.47 -6.93
C ALA A 56 4.52 7.34 -7.36
N ASP A 57 4.76 8.60 -7.77
CA ASP A 57 3.70 9.49 -8.27
C ASP A 57 3.00 8.93 -9.52
N SER A 58 3.66 8.06 -10.28
CA SER A 58 3.02 7.34 -11.39
C SER A 58 1.86 6.45 -10.95
N VAL A 59 1.92 5.88 -9.75
CA VAL A 59 0.83 5.09 -9.15
C VAL A 59 -0.36 6.00 -8.89
N TRP A 60 -0.15 7.11 -8.20
CA TRP A 60 -1.21 8.05 -7.89
C TRP A 60 -1.83 8.69 -9.14
N ALA A 61 -0.99 9.09 -10.10
CA ALA A 61 -1.46 9.64 -11.37
C ALA A 61 -2.33 8.65 -12.15
N SER A 62 -1.94 7.38 -12.14
CA SER A 62 -2.73 6.31 -12.77
C SER A 62 -4.05 6.09 -12.05
N PHE A 63 -4.04 6.09 -10.71
CA PHE A 63 -5.22 5.99 -9.87
C PHE A 63 -6.23 7.12 -10.12
N GLU A 64 -5.76 8.37 -10.25
CA GLU A 64 -6.61 9.52 -10.55
C GLU A 64 -7.35 9.36 -11.89
N THR A 65 -6.67 8.81 -12.90
CA THR A 65 -7.23 8.69 -14.26
C THR A 65 -8.28 7.61 -14.42
N CYS A 66 -8.45 6.72 -13.44
CA CYS A 66 -9.44 5.65 -13.49
C CYS A 66 -10.77 6.09 -12.86
N ASP A 67 -11.87 5.61 -13.40
CA ASP A 67 -13.23 5.89 -12.91
C ASP A 67 -13.64 4.95 -11.76
N ALA A 68 -13.06 3.74 -11.71
CA ALA A 68 -13.33 2.72 -10.69
C ALA A 68 -12.04 2.25 -9.99
N PHE A 69 -12.22 1.65 -8.81
CA PHE A 69 -11.17 1.00 -8.03
C PHE A 69 -11.56 -0.45 -7.73
N ALA A 70 -10.62 -1.37 -7.90
CA ALA A 70 -10.78 -2.76 -7.52
C ALA A 70 -9.65 -3.18 -6.57
N MET A 71 -9.99 -3.97 -5.56
CA MET A 71 -9.04 -4.63 -4.66
C MET A 71 -9.34 -6.12 -4.55
N GLU A 72 -8.47 -6.92 -3.94
CA GLU A 72 -8.71 -8.37 -3.78
C GLU A 72 -10.06 -8.66 -3.12
N VAL A 73 -10.30 -8.09 -1.95
CA VAL A 73 -11.55 -8.23 -1.21
C VAL A 73 -11.90 -6.90 -0.54
N VAL A 74 -13.16 -6.50 -0.65
CA VAL A 74 -13.66 -5.33 0.08
C VAL A 74 -13.95 -5.77 1.50
N ILE A 75 -13.32 -5.12 2.47
CA ILE A 75 -13.53 -5.41 3.89
C ILE A 75 -14.86 -4.80 4.32
N ASP A 76 -15.86 -5.66 4.53
CA ASP A 76 -17.19 -5.30 5.01
C ASP A 76 -17.69 -6.32 6.07
N GLU A 77 -18.93 -6.17 6.52
CA GLU A 77 -19.55 -7.08 7.49
C GLU A 77 -19.57 -8.55 7.01
N SER A 78 -19.59 -8.79 5.69
CA SER A 78 -19.58 -10.13 5.10
C SER A 78 -18.23 -10.81 5.27
N VAL A 79 -17.14 -10.05 5.20
CA VAL A 79 -15.78 -10.54 5.50
C VAL A 79 -15.69 -10.94 6.97
N GLN A 80 -16.14 -10.10 7.88
CA GLN A 80 -16.13 -10.41 9.32
C GLN A 80 -16.94 -11.67 9.63
N SER A 81 -18.15 -11.79 9.06
CA SER A 81 -19.02 -12.96 9.24
C SER A 81 -18.40 -14.23 8.66
N SER A 82 -17.78 -14.12 7.48
CA SER A 82 -17.10 -15.25 6.82
C SER A 82 -15.88 -15.69 7.61
N LEU A 83 -15.10 -14.75 8.16
CA LEU A 83 -13.96 -15.06 9.00
C LEU A 83 -14.41 -15.85 10.24
N LEU A 84 -15.41 -15.34 10.98
CA LEU A 84 -15.92 -16.00 12.19
C LEU A 84 -16.45 -17.41 11.96
N THR A 85 -16.91 -17.72 10.75
CA THR A 85 -17.44 -19.05 10.41
C THR A 85 -16.37 -20.00 9.87
N ASN A 86 -15.34 -19.49 9.19
CA ASN A 86 -14.38 -20.32 8.46
C ASN A 86 -13.05 -20.56 9.20
N ILE A 87 -12.73 -19.81 10.26
CA ILE A 87 -11.46 -20.00 10.98
C ILE A 87 -11.49 -21.13 12.02
N PHE A 88 -12.64 -21.69 12.36
CA PHE A 88 -12.74 -22.77 13.33
C PHE A 88 -12.66 -24.15 12.66
N MET A 89 -12.00 -25.10 13.33
CA MET A 89 -12.00 -26.49 12.92
C MET A 89 -13.36 -27.15 13.18
N SER A 90 -13.69 -28.14 12.34
CA SER A 90 -14.91 -28.92 12.50
C SER A 90 -14.83 -29.88 13.69
N GLY A 91 -15.97 -30.13 14.33
CA GLY A 91 -16.09 -31.10 15.43
C GLY A 91 -15.30 -30.70 16.68
N ASN A 92 -14.71 -31.71 17.34
CA ASN A 92 -13.94 -31.55 18.58
C ASN A 92 -12.42 -31.56 18.34
N THR A 93 -11.96 -31.43 17.09
CA THR A 93 -10.53 -31.35 16.79
C THR A 93 -9.95 -30.07 17.38
N THR A 94 -8.75 -30.19 17.96
CA THR A 94 -8.00 -29.05 18.50
C THR A 94 -6.53 -29.10 18.07
N ILE A 95 -5.81 -27.97 18.11
CA ILE A 95 -4.38 -27.90 17.81
C ILE A 95 -3.62 -28.86 18.75
N ARG A 96 -4.02 -28.94 20.01
CA ARG A 96 -3.46 -29.89 20.97
C ARG A 96 -3.61 -31.34 20.55
N SER A 97 -4.70 -31.71 19.88
CA SER A 97 -4.91 -33.07 19.37
C SER A 97 -4.08 -33.38 18.11
N LEU A 98 -3.64 -32.35 17.38
CA LEU A 98 -2.88 -32.47 16.13
C LEU A 98 -1.35 -32.48 16.35
N LEU A 99 -0.90 -32.08 17.54
CA LEU A 99 0.51 -31.93 17.89
C LEU A 99 0.94 -32.90 18.98
N THR A 100 2.21 -33.29 18.96
CA THR A 100 2.82 -33.93 20.13
C THR A 100 2.91 -32.95 21.31
N MET A 101 3.05 -33.48 22.53
CA MET A 101 3.21 -32.65 23.74
C MET A 101 4.38 -31.66 23.59
N ALA A 102 5.53 -32.13 23.11
CA ALA A 102 6.71 -31.28 22.92
C ALA A 102 6.48 -30.16 21.89
N GLN A 103 5.77 -30.44 20.80
CA GLN A 103 5.42 -29.44 19.78
C GLN A 103 4.48 -28.37 20.33
N TYR A 104 3.42 -28.80 21.02
CA TYR A 104 2.45 -27.88 21.62
C TYR A 104 3.12 -26.98 22.68
N ASP A 105 4.00 -27.54 23.50
CA ASP A 105 4.74 -26.75 24.49
C ASP A 105 5.69 -25.74 23.83
N SER A 106 6.26 -26.10 22.67
CA SER A 106 7.08 -25.18 21.86
C SER A 106 6.23 -24.04 21.28
N LEU A 107 5.07 -24.36 20.72
CA LEU A 107 4.12 -23.39 20.20
C LEU A 107 3.64 -22.42 21.30
N GLN A 108 3.29 -22.94 22.49
CA GLN A 108 2.91 -22.11 23.63
C GLN A 108 4.03 -21.13 24.02
N ARG A 109 5.27 -21.62 24.15
CA ARG A 109 6.42 -20.76 24.49
C ARG A 109 6.66 -19.68 23.44
N PHE A 110 6.51 -20.04 22.17
CA PHE A 110 6.62 -19.12 21.06
C PHE A 110 5.55 -18.01 21.13
N ALA A 111 4.29 -18.41 21.25
CA ALA A 111 3.14 -17.52 21.27
C ALA A 111 3.21 -16.51 22.44
N ILE A 112 3.61 -16.97 23.63
CA ILE A 112 3.82 -16.08 24.78
C ILE A 112 4.98 -15.10 24.52
N ARG A 113 6.12 -15.60 24.03
CA ARG A 113 7.33 -14.78 23.90
C ARG A 113 7.21 -13.71 22.81
N ASN A 114 6.64 -14.07 21.66
CA ASN A 114 6.69 -13.23 20.47
C ASN A 114 5.36 -12.52 20.17
N ALA A 115 4.23 -13.08 20.60
CA ALA A 115 2.90 -12.52 20.32
C ALA A 115 2.12 -12.11 21.57
N SER A 116 2.65 -12.37 22.78
CA SER A 116 1.98 -12.08 24.06
C SER A 116 0.57 -12.70 24.21
N ILE A 117 0.34 -13.85 23.58
CA ILE A 117 -0.94 -14.58 23.64
C ILE A 117 -0.79 -15.98 24.25
N ASN A 118 -1.92 -16.53 24.71
CA ASN A 118 -2.01 -17.92 25.16
C ASN A 118 -2.62 -18.79 24.06
N ILE A 119 -1.91 -19.82 23.59
CA ILE A 119 -2.41 -20.65 22.48
C ILE A 119 -3.68 -21.44 22.83
N SER A 120 -3.95 -21.67 24.12
CA SER A 120 -5.18 -22.33 24.56
C SER A 120 -6.45 -21.60 24.12
N ASP A 121 -6.38 -20.28 23.96
CA ASP A 121 -7.52 -19.44 23.56
C ASP A 121 -7.86 -19.64 22.06
N PHE A 122 -6.93 -20.23 21.31
CA PHE A 122 -7.00 -20.44 19.86
C PHE A 122 -7.01 -21.93 19.49
N ASP A 123 -7.11 -22.84 20.47
CA ASP A 123 -6.91 -24.29 20.27
C ASP A 123 -7.93 -24.92 19.30
N ARG A 124 -9.09 -24.30 19.10
CA ARG A 124 -10.11 -24.74 18.13
C ARG A 124 -10.04 -24.07 16.77
N MET A 125 -9.14 -23.10 16.59
CA MET A 125 -8.95 -22.44 15.30
C MET A 125 -8.09 -23.30 14.38
N LYS A 126 -8.32 -23.17 13.08
CA LYS A 126 -7.56 -23.86 12.04
C LYS A 126 -6.07 -23.51 12.18
N PRO A 127 -5.15 -24.49 12.15
CA PRO A 127 -3.73 -24.22 12.42
C PRO A 127 -3.10 -23.22 11.44
N LEU A 128 -3.55 -23.18 10.18
CA LEU A 128 -3.06 -22.21 9.19
C LEU A 128 -3.40 -20.77 9.58
N TYR A 129 -4.63 -20.53 10.09
CA TYR A 129 -5.02 -19.21 10.59
C TYR A 129 -4.15 -18.79 11.78
N VAL A 130 -3.90 -19.71 12.71
CA VAL A 130 -3.04 -19.45 13.86
C VAL A 130 -1.60 -19.18 13.45
N ALA A 131 -1.09 -19.85 12.40
CA ALA A 131 0.24 -19.58 11.86
C ALA A 131 0.35 -18.14 11.34
N MET A 132 -0.59 -17.73 10.48
CA MET A 132 -0.64 -16.37 9.93
C MET A 132 -0.79 -15.30 11.02
N MET A 133 -1.67 -15.55 12.00
CA MET A 133 -1.86 -14.64 13.13
C MET A 133 -0.59 -14.49 13.97
N LEU A 134 0.13 -15.59 14.20
CA LEU A 134 1.38 -15.56 14.96
C LEU A 134 2.50 -14.82 14.23
N GLU A 135 2.63 -15.01 12.91
CA GLU A 135 3.59 -14.26 12.08
C GLU A 135 3.33 -12.76 12.14
N MET A 136 2.07 -12.37 11.97
CA MET A 136 1.61 -10.99 12.03
C MET A 136 1.89 -10.34 13.40
N LEU A 137 1.52 -10.99 14.50
CA LEU A 137 1.75 -10.46 15.84
C LEU A 137 3.23 -10.43 16.23
N ALA A 138 4.00 -11.45 15.83
CA ALA A 138 5.42 -11.53 16.10
C ALA A 138 6.24 -10.51 15.28
N GLY A 139 5.78 -10.15 14.08
CA GLY A 139 6.37 -9.12 13.22
C GLY A 139 6.18 -7.68 13.73
N GLY A 140 5.40 -7.48 14.79
CA GLY A 140 5.17 -6.14 15.36
C GLY A 140 4.15 -5.30 14.58
N ASP A 141 3.44 -5.88 13.61
CA ASP A 141 2.29 -5.25 12.97
C ASP A 141 1.20 -5.03 14.02
N SER A 142 1.02 -3.77 14.44
CA SER A 142 0.04 -3.38 15.45
C SER A 142 -1.13 -2.66 14.80
N PHE A 143 -2.27 -3.36 14.71
CA PHE A 143 -3.56 -2.90 14.19
C PHE A 143 -4.19 -1.74 14.97
N VAL A 144 -3.58 -1.38 16.09
CA VAL A 144 -4.20 -0.58 17.12
C VAL A 144 -4.06 0.89 16.73
N ASN A 145 -5.11 1.41 16.07
CA ASN A 145 -5.44 2.83 15.86
C ASN A 145 -5.03 3.52 14.54
N SER A 146 -4.84 2.78 13.42
CA SER A 146 -4.75 3.42 12.09
C SER A 146 -6.06 3.28 11.30
N PRO A 147 -6.62 4.37 10.72
CA PRO A 147 -7.76 4.26 9.80
C PRO A 147 -7.39 3.55 8.48
N ASP A 148 -6.09 3.48 8.17
CA ASP A 148 -5.51 2.82 7.00
C ASP A 148 -4.45 1.82 7.49
N PRO A 149 -4.84 0.58 7.86
CA PRO A 149 -3.90 -0.41 8.39
C PRO A 149 -2.91 -0.92 7.34
N PHE A 150 -3.30 -0.85 6.06
CA PHE A 150 -2.52 -1.35 4.92
C PHE A 150 -2.69 -0.44 3.70
N LEU A 151 -1.74 -0.50 2.76
CA LEU A 151 -1.80 0.27 1.52
C LEU A 151 -3.07 0.00 0.71
N ASP A 152 -3.53 -1.24 0.67
CA ASP A 152 -4.77 -1.65 0.01
C ASP A 152 -5.98 -0.87 0.54
N GLN A 153 -6.09 -0.78 1.88
CA GLN A 153 -7.18 -0.07 2.54
C GLN A 153 -7.06 1.44 2.34
N PHE A 154 -5.84 1.97 2.36
CA PHE A 154 -5.60 3.38 2.03
C PHE A 154 -6.12 3.74 0.64
N LEU A 155 -5.80 2.92 -0.38
CA LEU A 155 -6.26 3.14 -1.75
C LEU A 155 -7.79 2.99 -1.87
N ALA A 156 -8.39 2.04 -1.16
CA ALA A 156 -9.85 1.87 -1.12
C ALA A 156 -10.54 3.09 -0.47
N ASN A 157 -10.02 3.59 0.65
CA ASN A 157 -10.52 4.78 1.33
C ASN A 157 -10.37 6.03 0.45
N ALA A 158 -9.24 6.18 -0.24
CA ALA A 158 -9.04 7.24 -1.22
C ALA A 158 -10.05 7.18 -2.38
N ALA A 159 -10.34 5.98 -2.89
CA ALA A 159 -11.30 5.77 -3.95
C ALA A 159 -12.72 6.18 -3.51
N GLY A 160 -13.12 5.77 -2.30
CA GLY A 160 -14.39 6.18 -1.70
C GLY A 160 -14.50 7.71 -1.53
N LYS A 161 -13.44 8.38 -1.06
CA LYS A 161 -13.39 9.86 -0.95
C LYS A 161 -13.50 10.56 -2.31
N GLN A 162 -13.02 9.93 -3.38
CA GLN A 162 -13.14 10.43 -4.75
C GLN A 162 -14.46 10.01 -5.45
N ASN A 163 -15.38 9.34 -4.74
CA ASN A 163 -16.62 8.78 -5.27
C ASN A 163 -16.40 7.80 -6.44
N LYS A 164 -15.25 7.12 -6.48
CA LYS A 164 -15.03 6.01 -7.42
C LYS A 164 -15.82 4.80 -6.95
N GLU A 165 -16.29 3.98 -7.90
CA GLU A 165 -16.89 2.69 -7.56
C GLU A 165 -15.80 1.75 -7.00
N VAL A 166 -16.01 1.17 -5.81
CA VAL A 166 -15.07 0.25 -5.15
C VAL A 166 -15.59 -1.18 -5.27
N LYS A 167 -14.77 -2.08 -5.83
CA LYS A 167 -15.15 -3.49 -6.07
C LYS A 167 -14.12 -4.47 -5.52
N GLY A 168 -14.62 -5.62 -5.07
CA GLY A 168 -13.79 -6.78 -4.74
C GLY A 168 -13.59 -7.67 -5.97
N LEU A 169 -12.36 -8.12 -6.21
CA LEU A 169 -12.06 -9.17 -7.18
C LEU A 169 -12.42 -10.56 -6.64
N GLU A 170 -12.61 -10.69 -5.33
CA GLU A 170 -12.96 -11.90 -4.60
C GLU A 170 -14.06 -11.60 -3.59
N THR A 171 -14.85 -12.63 -3.29
CA THR A 171 -15.80 -12.61 -2.19
C THR A 171 -15.10 -13.01 -0.89
N ALA A 172 -15.66 -12.62 0.25
CA ALA A 172 -15.19 -13.05 1.56
C ALA A 172 -15.01 -14.58 1.67
N GLY A 173 -16.01 -15.34 1.22
CA GLY A 173 -15.96 -16.81 1.25
C GLY A 173 -14.87 -17.40 0.36
N GLU A 174 -14.58 -16.79 -0.80
CA GLU A 174 -13.49 -17.24 -1.67
C GLU A 174 -12.11 -16.98 -1.03
N GLN A 175 -11.95 -15.85 -0.35
CA GLN A 175 -10.73 -15.53 0.40
C GLN A 175 -10.51 -16.51 1.56
N MET A 176 -11.58 -16.93 2.24
CA MET A 176 -11.49 -17.89 3.35
C MET A 176 -11.30 -19.35 2.91
N ALA A 177 -11.61 -19.70 1.66
CA ALA A 177 -11.50 -21.06 1.14
C ALA A 177 -10.07 -21.62 1.19
N VAL A 178 -9.05 -20.75 1.27
CA VAL A 178 -7.66 -21.17 1.47
C VAL A 178 -7.47 -22.02 2.73
N PHE A 179 -8.24 -21.73 3.79
CA PHE A 179 -8.14 -22.47 5.05
C PHE A 179 -8.69 -23.91 4.95
N ASP A 180 -9.33 -24.26 3.85
CA ASP A 180 -9.83 -25.61 3.55
C ASP A 180 -9.04 -26.30 2.43
N ALA A 181 -8.00 -25.66 1.89
CA ALA A 181 -7.17 -26.22 0.82
C ALA A 181 -6.25 -27.37 1.29
N MET A 182 -6.05 -27.52 2.60
CA MET A 182 -5.14 -28.49 3.21
C MET A 182 -5.77 -29.16 4.43
N THR A 183 -5.34 -30.39 4.74
CA THR A 183 -5.80 -31.09 5.94
C THR A 183 -5.34 -30.36 7.21
N TYR A 184 -6.06 -30.50 8.32
CA TYR A 184 -5.65 -29.90 9.59
C TYR A 184 -4.27 -30.40 10.05
N THR A 185 -3.89 -31.63 9.71
CA THR A 185 -2.56 -32.17 10.00
C THR A 185 -1.47 -31.43 9.22
N ASP A 186 -1.67 -31.18 7.93
CA ASP A 186 -0.68 -30.46 7.13
C ASP A 186 -0.59 -28.99 7.55
N GLN A 187 -1.74 -28.37 7.88
CA GLN A 187 -1.77 -27.03 8.47
C GLN A 187 -0.99 -26.98 9.78
N ALA A 188 -1.12 -28.00 10.64
CA ALA A 188 -0.38 -28.08 11.91
C ALA A 188 1.14 -28.23 11.69
N GLN A 189 1.55 -28.92 10.62
CA GLN A 189 2.97 -28.99 10.23
C GLN A 189 3.51 -27.63 9.81
N LEU A 190 2.72 -26.84 9.06
CA LEU A 190 3.09 -25.48 8.67
C LEU A 190 3.14 -24.54 9.88
N LEU A 191 2.16 -24.62 10.79
CA LEU A 191 2.21 -23.89 12.06
C LEU A 191 3.51 -24.18 12.84
N MET A 192 3.92 -25.44 12.88
CA MET A 192 5.19 -25.80 13.52
C MET A 192 6.41 -25.38 12.70
N LYS A 193 6.29 -25.21 11.38
CA LYS A 193 7.34 -24.61 10.54
C LYS A 193 7.52 -23.15 10.92
N THR A 194 6.46 -22.36 11.01
CA THR A 194 6.50 -20.97 11.53
C THR A 194 7.23 -20.90 12.87
N VAL A 195 6.89 -21.78 13.83
CA VAL A 195 7.55 -21.79 15.15
C VAL A 195 9.05 -22.14 15.09
N ARG A 196 9.46 -23.02 14.16
CA ARG A 196 10.86 -23.48 14.03
C ARG A 196 11.74 -22.51 13.26
N ASP A 197 11.19 -21.99 12.16
CA ASP A 197 11.91 -21.19 11.18
C ASP A 197 11.87 -19.71 11.56
N TYR A 198 11.04 -19.32 12.54
CA TYR A 198 11.01 -17.96 13.04
C TYR A 198 12.40 -17.54 13.51
N SER A 199 12.96 -16.60 12.76
CA SER A 199 14.10 -15.83 13.17
C SER A 199 13.60 -14.51 13.74
N SER A 200 14.09 -14.11 14.90
CA SER A 200 13.91 -12.72 15.38
C SER A 200 14.72 -11.72 14.55
N ASP A 201 15.50 -12.20 13.59
CA ASP A 201 16.28 -11.38 12.68
C ASP A 201 15.37 -10.81 11.61
N THR A 202 15.09 -9.51 11.70
CA THR A 202 14.18 -8.79 10.80
C THR A 202 14.74 -8.63 9.38
N LEU A 203 15.93 -9.19 9.10
CA LEU A 203 16.61 -9.10 7.80
C LEU A 203 15.76 -9.62 6.63
N GLU A 204 14.99 -10.68 6.81
CA GLU A 204 14.13 -11.24 5.75
C GLU A 204 12.98 -10.31 5.40
N TYR A 205 12.27 -9.83 6.42
CA TYR A 205 11.23 -8.82 6.26
C TYR A 205 11.80 -7.53 5.64
N GLU A 206 12.94 -7.06 6.14
CA GLU A 206 13.60 -5.86 5.62
C GLU A 206 14.00 -6.04 4.15
N ARG A 207 14.52 -7.20 3.75
CA ARG A 207 14.81 -7.48 2.33
C ARG A 207 13.55 -7.42 1.47
N MET A 208 12.44 -8.02 1.93
CA MET A 208 11.17 -7.95 1.21
C MET A 208 10.69 -6.50 1.04
N VAL A 209 10.76 -5.70 2.11
CA VAL A 209 10.44 -4.26 2.04
C VAL A 209 11.35 -3.56 1.03
N GLN A 210 12.66 -3.82 1.04
CA GLN A 210 13.60 -3.21 0.08
C GLN A 210 13.32 -3.60 -1.38
N TYR A 211 12.98 -4.86 -1.65
CA TYR A 211 12.57 -5.30 -2.99
C TYR A 211 11.28 -4.60 -3.43
N TYR A 212 10.30 -4.47 -2.53
CA TYR A 212 9.08 -3.72 -2.80
C TYR A 212 9.35 -2.24 -3.09
N LEU A 213 10.13 -1.56 -2.25
CA LEU A 213 10.47 -0.13 -2.41
C LEU A 213 11.28 0.15 -3.69
N SER A 214 12.10 -0.81 -4.12
CA SER A 214 12.84 -0.73 -5.39
C SER A 214 12.02 -1.16 -6.61
N ASN A 215 10.73 -1.52 -6.41
CA ASN A 215 9.83 -2.04 -7.43
C ASN A 215 10.35 -3.32 -8.11
N ASP A 216 11.23 -4.08 -7.44
CA ASP A 216 11.88 -5.25 -8.01
C ASP A 216 11.01 -6.51 -7.86
N LEU A 217 9.99 -6.59 -8.73
CA LEU A 217 9.07 -7.72 -8.75
C LEU A 217 9.81 -9.05 -8.94
N SER A 218 10.91 -9.09 -9.69
CA SER A 218 11.64 -10.34 -9.93
C SER A 218 12.28 -10.86 -8.64
N GLN A 219 12.93 -10.00 -7.87
CA GLN A 219 13.49 -10.37 -6.56
C GLN A 219 12.42 -10.74 -5.54
N MET A 220 11.23 -10.10 -5.59
CA MET A 220 10.10 -10.50 -4.75
C MET A 220 9.63 -11.92 -5.09
N MET A 221 9.45 -12.24 -6.38
CA MET A 221 9.04 -13.58 -6.79
C MET A 221 10.09 -14.65 -6.44
N GLU A 222 11.38 -14.34 -6.58
CA GLU A 222 12.46 -15.26 -6.18
C GLU A 222 12.43 -15.52 -4.67
N PHE A 223 12.30 -14.46 -3.87
CA PHE A 223 12.19 -14.58 -2.42
C PHE A 223 10.98 -15.43 -1.99
N GLU A 224 9.82 -15.24 -2.60
CA GLU A 224 8.61 -16.05 -2.32
C GLU A 224 8.83 -17.54 -2.62
N ASN A 225 9.53 -17.85 -3.72
CA ASN A 225 9.87 -19.24 -4.07
C ASN A 225 10.84 -19.87 -3.06
N ASP A 226 11.82 -19.10 -2.57
CA ASP A 226 12.81 -19.56 -1.60
C ASP A 226 12.22 -19.86 -0.22
N MET A 227 11.05 -19.30 0.13
CA MET A 227 10.35 -19.61 1.37
C MET A 227 9.85 -21.06 1.46
N GLY A 228 9.82 -21.79 0.34
CA GLY A 228 9.46 -23.21 0.29
C GLY A 228 8.00 -23.46 0.62
N ILE A 229 7.10 -22.60 0.15
CA ILE A 229 5.65 -22.79 0.27
C ILE A 229 5.26 -24.08 -0.48
N PRO A 230 4.50 -25.01 0.13
CA PRO A 230 4.05 -26.21 -0.57
C PRO A 230 3.25 -25.88 -1.83
N ASP A 231 3.48 -26.62 -2.93
CA ASP A 231 2.79 -26.39 -4.22
C ASP A 231 1.26 -26.32 -4.08
N SER A 232 0.67 -27.17 -3.24
CA SER A 232 -0.79 -27.17 -2.98
C SER A 232 -1.27 -25.88 -2.32
N LEU A 233 -0.43 -25.29 -1.46
CA LEU A 233 -0.74 -24.03 -0.79
C LEU A 233 -0.51 -22.85 -1.75
N TYR A 234 0.55 -22.88 -2.56
CA TYR A 234 0.80 -21.88 -3.60
C TYR A 234 -0.35 -21.86 -4.63
N GLU A 235 -0.82 -23.03 -5.04
CA GLU A 235 -1.96 -23.18 -5.95
C GLU A 235 -3.23 -22.53 -5.40
N ALA A 236 -3.49 -22.70 -4.10
CA ALA A 236 -4.64 -22.13 -3.41
C ALA A 236 -4.50 -20.62 -3.14
N LEU A 237 -3.31 -20.15 -2.75
CA LEU A 237 -3.03 -18.76 -2.40
C LEU A 237 -2.83 -17.85 -3.60
N ILE A 238 -2.32 -18.38 -4.72
CA ILE A 238 -1.91 -17.58 -5.88
C ILE A 238 -2.62 -18.07 -7.13
N THR A 239 -2.38 -19.29 -7.60
CA THR A 239 -2.78 -19.71 -8.96
C THR A 239 -4.29 -19.64 -9.18
N GLN A 240 -5.09 -20.28 -8.33
CA GLN A 240 -6.55 -20.34 -8.49
C GLN A 240 -7.21 -18.97 -8.29
N ARG A 241 -6.63 -18.15 -7.41
CA ARG A 241 -7.05 -16.78 -7.18
C ARG A 241 -6.75 -15.90 -8.39
N ASN A 242 -5.55 -15.99 -8.95
CA ASN A 242 -5.16 -15.27 -10.17
C ASN A 242 -6.07 -15.59 -11.36
N ILE A 243 -6.42 -16.86 -11.58
CA ILE A 243 -7.33 -17.25 -12.67
C ILE A 243 -8.71 -16.58 -12.50
N ARG A 244 -9.23 -16.57 -11.27
CA ARG A 244 -10.52 -15.96 -10.93
C ARG A 244 -10.48 -14.45 -11.06
N MET A 245 -9.46 -13.83 -10.47
CA MET A 245 -9.22 -12.39 -10.52
C MET A 245 -9.03 -11.92 -11.96
N ALA A 246 -8.22 -12.59 -12.78
CA ALA A 246 -8.03 -12.25 -14.19
C ALA A 246 -9.33 -12.28 -14.99
N ARG A 247 -10.24 -13.23 -14.73
CA ARG A 247 -11.57 -13.27 -15.35
C ARG A 247 -12.43 -12.08 -14.92
N ARG A 248 -12.39 -11.69 -13.65
CA ARG A 248 -13.18 -10.57 -13.11
C ARG A 248 -12.62 -9.22 -13.57
N ILE A 249 -11.30 -9.07 -13.59
CA ILE A 249 -10.59 -7.92 -14.15
C ILE A 249 -11.01 -7.72 -15.61
N ASP A 250 -10.95 -8.76 -16.43
CA ASP A 250 -11.36 -8.74 -17.84
C ASP A 250 -12.77 -8.14 -18.04
N THR A 251 -13.74 -8.57 -17.23
CA THR A 251 -15.09 -8.01 -17.26
C THR A 251 -15.12 -6.55 -16.77
N MET A 252 -14.46 -6.24 -15.66
CA MET A 252 -14.51 -4.91 -15.04
C MET A 252 -13.91 -3.83 -15.93
N ILE A 253 -12.73 -4.08 -16.52
CA ILE A 253 -12.01 -3.07 -17.31
C ILE A 253 -12.71 -2.75 -18.63
N GLN A 254 -13.55 -3.67 -19.14
CA GLN A 254 -14.39 -3.42 -20.32
C GLN A 254 -15.58 -2.51 -20.01
N LEU A 255 -16.01 -2.44 -18.75
CA LEU A 255 -17.12 -1.59 -18.32
C LEU A 255 -16.65 -0.19 -17.95
N SER A 256 -15.47 -0.08 -17.33
CA SER A 256 -14.95 1.18 -16.80
C SER A 256 -13.44 1.15 -16.66
N SER A 257 -12.79 2.31 -16.84
CA SER A 257 -11.36 2.43 -16.53
C SER A 257 -11.15 2.16 -15.04
N THR A 258 -10.33 1.17 -14.71
CA THR A 258 -10.23 0.65 -13.33
C THR A 258 -8.79 0.63 -12.86
N PHE A 259 -8.55 1.18 -11.67
CA PHE A 259 -7.30 0.98 -10.95
C PHE A 259 -7.44 -0.23 -10.03
N ILE A 260 -6.60 -1.24 -10.23
CA ILE A 260 -6.70 -2.56 -9.59
C ILE A 260 -5.50 -2.73 -8.66
N ALA A 261 -5.75 -2.89 -7.37
CA ALA A 261 -4.74 -3.14 -6.34
C ALA A 261 -4.82 -4.60 -5.85
N VAL A 262 -3.71 -5.32 -5.96
CA VAL A 262 -3.58 -6.72 -5.50
C VAL A 262 -2.20 -6.90 -4.89
N GLY A 263 -2.01 -7.86 -3.99
CA GLY A 263 -0.70 -8.19 -3.44
C GLY A 263 0.31 -8.47 -4.55
N ALA A 264 1.53 -7.96 -4.39
CA ALA A 264 2.57 -8.01 -5.42
C ALA A 264 2.89 -9.44 -5.90
N GLY A 265 2.77 -10.45 -5.02
CA GLY A 265 2.92 -11.87 -5.37
C GLY A 265 1.92 -12.37 -6.44
N HIS A 266 0.82 -11.65 -6.67
CA HIS A 266 -0.14 -11.97 -7.73
C HIS A 266 0.29 -11.49 -9.13
N LEU A 267 1.32 -10.65 -9.25
CA LEU A 267 1.70 -10.04 -10.52
C LEU A 267 2.59 -10.91 -11.40
N GLY A 268 3.59 -11.56 -10.78
CA GLY A 268 4.70 -12.21 -11.46
C GLY A 268 4.49 -13.68 -11.79
N GLY A 269 5.42 -14.24 -12.57
CA GLY A 269 5.43 -15.66 -12.92
C GLY A 269 4.41 -16.07 -14.01
N PRO A 270 4.47 -17.32 -14.49
CA PRO A 270 3.60 -17.80 -15.59
C PRO A 270 2.11 -17.69 -15.28
N GLY A 271 1.71 -17.96 -14.03
CA GLY A 271 0.33 -17.83 -13.54
C GLY A 271 -0.02 -16.44 -12.99
N GLY A 272 0.86 -15.45 -13.13
CA GLY A 272 0.66 -14.08 -12.64
C GLY A 272 -0.37 -13.31 -13.47
N LEU A 273 -1.06 -12.36 -12.84
CA LEU A 273 -2.09 -11.54 -13.47
C LEU A 273 -1.58 -10.78 -14.70
N VAL A 274 -0.32 -10.35 -14.71
CA VAL A 274 0.29 -9.69 -15.88
C VAL A 274 0.26 -10.61 -17.10
N ASN A 275 0.58 -11.89 -16.93
CA ASN A 275 0.60 -12.86 -18.02
C ASN A 275 -0.80 -13.33 -18.39
N LEU A 276 -1.67 -13.60 -17.42
CA LEU A 276 -3.06 -13.98 -17.66
C LEU A 276 -3.84 -12.92 -18.45
N LEU A 277 -3.60 -11.64 -18.19
CA LEU A 277 -4.21 -10.54 -18.95
C LEU A 277 -3.63 -10.43 -20.37
N ARG A 278 -2.34 -10.69 -20.57
CA ARG A 278 -1.74 -10.75 -21.92
C ARG A 278 -2.32 -11.91 -22.74
N GLU A 279 -2.55 -13.07 -22.12
CA GLU A 279 -3.20 -14.21 -22.76
C GLU A 279 -4.62 -13.86 -23.24
N LYS A 280 -5.33 -13.03 -22.48
CA LYS A 280 -6.61 -12.41 -22.85
C LYS A 280 -6.51 -11.30 -23.90
N LYS A 281 -5.35 -11.15 -24.56
CA LYS A 281 -5.08 -10.21 -25.66
C LYS A 281 -5.05 -8.73 -25.27
N TYR A 282 -4.90 -8.43 -23.98
CA TYR A 282 -4.58 -7.07 -23.54
C TYR A 282 -3.09 -6.77 -23.75
N THR A 283 -2.79 -5.52 -24.07
CA THR A 283 -1.44 -4.97 -23.99
C THR A 283 -1.19 -4.57 -22.54
N VAL A 284 -0.31 -5.31 -21.86
CA VAL A 284 0.06 -5.07 -20.45
C VAL A 284 1.53 -4.70 -20.37
N VAL A 285 1.82 -3.42 -20.11
CA VAL A 285 3.17 -2.85 -20.13
C VAL A 285 3.53 -2.24 -18.77
N PRO A 286 4.79 -2.34 -18.32
CA PRO A 286 5.19 -1.75 -17.06
C PRO A 286 5.12 -0.22 -17.13
N VAL A 287 4.76 0.42 -16.03
CA VAL A 287 4.82 1.87 -15.85
C VAL A 287 5.95 2.15 -14.87
N LEU A 288 7.07 2.67 -15.40
CA LEU A 288 8.24 2.94 -14.57
C LEU A 288 7.90 3.90 -13.41
N PRO A 289 8.45 3.67 -12.22
CA PRO A 289 8.25 4.56 -11.09
C PRO A 289 8.80 5.94 -11.43
N SER A 290 7.97 6.96 -11.24
CA SER A 290 8.35 8.36 -11.37
C SER A 290 7.86 9.11 -10.16
N TYR A 291 8.70 9.97 -9.59
CA TYR A 291 8.38 10.82 -8.44
C TYR A 291 8.20 12.30 -8.85
N ASN A 292 7.93 12.50 -10.16
CA ASN A 292 8.03 13.77 -10.87
C ASN A 292 6.83 14.01 -11.82
N ASN A 293 5.83 13.13 -11.86
CA ASN A 293 4.76 13.25 -12.87
C ASN A 293 3.89 14.50 -12.71
N TYR A 294 4.02 15.21 -11.59
CA TYR A 294 3.37 16.50 -11.32
C TYR A 294 4.35 17.65 -11.09
N LEU A 295 5.65 17.37 -11.11
CA LEU A 295 6.75 18.29 -10.87
C LEU A 295 7.88 17.94 -11.81
N LYS A 296 8.20 18.83 -12.76
CA LYS A 296 9.22 18.58 -13.79
C LYS A 296 10.54 18.02 -13.23
N ASP A 297 10.93 18.47 -12.04
CA ASP A 297 12.17 18.11 -11.36
C ASP A 297 11.97 17.24 -10.09
N GLY A 298 10.72 16.82 -9.80
CA GLY A 298 10.38 16.00 -8.63
C GLY A 298 10.17 16.77 -7.35
N TRP A 299 9.86 16.03 -6.28
CA TRP A 299 9.77 16.61 -4.94
C TRP A 299 11.17 16.90 -4.38
N TYR A 300 11.36 18.11 -3.86
CA TYR A 300 12.57 18.55 -3.20
C TYR A 300 12.56 18.15 -1.72
N ARG A 301 13.40 17.18 -1.35
CA ARG A 301 13.58 16.80 0.06
C ARG A 301 14.38 17.85 0.81
N PHE A 302 13.76 18.49 1.78
CA PHE A 302 14.36 19.52 2.61
C PHE A 302 14.54 19.03 4.04
N THR A 303 15.73 19.26 4.59
CA THR A 303 16.06 18.91 5.98
C THR A 303 16.43 20.17 6.76
N SER A 304 15.65 20.50 7.78
CA SER A 304 16.01 21.53 8.77
C SER A 304 16.61 20.88 9.99
N ARG A 305 17.94 20.82 10.07
CA ARG A 305 18.62 20.34 11.29
C ARG A 305 18.31 21.22 12.51
N ARG A 306 18.13 22.53 12.29
CA ARG A 306 17.81 23.48 13.36
C ARG A 306 16.42 23.26 13.95
N GLN A 307 15.44 22.94 13.10
CA GLN A 307 14.07 22.68 13.52
C GLN A 307 13.77 21.18 13.63
N GLY A 308 14.78 20.30 13.59
CA GLY A 308 14.60 18.87 13.85
C GLY A 308 13.64 18.13 12.92
N PHE A 309 13.55 18.49 11.63
CA PHE A 309 12.67 17.78 10.70
C PHE A 309 13.27 17.60 9.31
N THR A 310 12.70 16.65 8.57
CA THR A 310 12.83 16.52 7.13
C THR A 310 11.45 16.37 6.50
N ALA A 311 11.24 16.98 5.33
CA ALA A 311 9.97 16.93 4.60
C ALA A 311 10.23 17.12 3.11
N ASP A 312 9.34 16.57 2.28
CA ASP A 312 9.41 16.74 0.84
C ASP A 312 8.51 17.92 0.42
N PHE A 313 9.03 18.84 -0.37
CA PHE A 313 8.30 20.00 -0.89
C PHE A 313 8.25 19.99 -2.42
N PRO A 314 7.24 20.60 -3.07
CA PRO A 314 7.23 20.72 -4.52
C PRO A 314 8.37 21.57 -5.12
N ASP A 315 8.99 22.42 -4.31
CA ASP A 315 10.15 23.24 -4.69
C ASP A 315 10.93 23.58 -3.41
N VAL A 316 12.11 24.19 -3.54
CA VAL A 316 12.90 24.68 -2.41
C VAL A 316 12.03 25.62 -1.56
N PRO A 317 11.75 25.28 -0.29
CA PRO A 317 10.86 26.08 0.53
C PRO A 317 11.49 27.42 0.87
N SER A 318 10.73 28.49 0.68
CA SER A 318 11.02 29.80 1.27
C SER A 318 10.83 29.75 2.77
N ILE A 319 11.71 30.43 3.52
CA ILE A 319 11.70 30.44 4.98
C ILE A 319 11.29 31.83 5.47
N THR A 320 10.22 31.90 6.25
CA THR A 320 9.81 33.12 6.95
C THR A 320 9.87 32.91 8.46
N GLN A 321 10.00 34.00 9.20
CA GLN A 321 9.97 33.98 10.65
C GLN A 321 9.00 35.05 11.16
N ASP A 322 8.03 34.62 11.95
CA ASP A 322 7.05 35.48 12.60
C ASP A 322 7.25 35.47 14.11
N THR A 323 6.70 36.47 14.79
CA THR A 323 6.69 36.53 16.26
C THR A 323 5.26 36.65 16.74
N THR A 324 4.81 35.70 17.56
CA THR A 324 3.48 35.73 18.16
C THR A 324 3.34 36.90 19.14
N ALA A 325 2.10 37.23 19.51
CA ALA A 325 1.81 38.27 20.50
C ALA A 325 2.48 38.04 21.87
N ASN A 326 2.81 36.78 22.21
CA ASN A 326 3.55 36.41 23.43
C ASN A 326 5.07 36.24 23.21
N GLY A 327 5.62 36.73 22.10
CA GLY A 327 7.07 36.78 21.84
C GLY A 327 7.70 35.48 21.35
N ARG A 328 6.91 34.45 21.03
CA ARG A 328 7.44 33.18 20.49
C ARG A 328 7.79 33.36 19.01
N LYS A 329 9.00 32.93 18.64
CA LYS A 329 9.47 32.96 17.24
C LYS A 329 8.98 31.73 16.50
N ILE A 330 8.13 31.92 15.51
CA ILE A 330 7.62 30.86 14.63
C ILE A 330 8.45 30.88 13.35
N GLN A 331 8.88 29.71 12.86
CA GLN A 331 9.49 29.58 11.53
C GLN A 331 8.55 28.83 10.59
N THR A 332 8.30 29.38 9.41
CA THR A 332 7.45 28.77 8.40
C THR A 332 8.26 28.47 7.15
N TYR A 333 8.18 27.24 6.66
CA TYR A 333 8.80 26.76 5.43
C TYR A 333 7.70 26.57 4.41
N THR A 334 7.65 27.37 3.35
CA THR A 334 6.58 27.30 2.34
C THR A 334 7.13 27.15 0.94
N SER A 335 6.56 26.20 0.21
CA SER A 335 6.76 26.05 -1.24
C SER A 335 5.42 26.01 -1.95
N PHE A 336 5.46 26.16 -3.28
CA PHE A 336 4.27 26.34 -4.09
C PHE A 336 4.29 25.39 -5.28
N LEU A 337 3.14 24.78 -5.56
CA LEU A 337 2.91 23.98 -6.75
C LEU A 337 1.98 24.73 -7.70
N LYS A 338 2.46 25.09 -8.89
CA LYS A 338 1.60 25.64 -9.95
C LYS A 338 0.98 24.50 -10.74
N SER A 339 -0.34 24.38 -10.67
CA SER A 339 -1.11 23.44 -11.48
C SER A 339 -1.23 23.90 -12.94
N ALA A 340 -1.49 22.96 -13.85
CA ALA A 340 -1.61 23.20 -15.29
C ALA A 340 -2.70 24.23 -15.70
N ASN A 341 -3.65 24.52 -14.82
CA ASN A 341 -4.71 25.51 -15.05
C ASN A 341 -4.36 26.91 -14.47
N GLY A 342 -3.11 27.12 -14.05
CA GLY A 342 -2.61 28.41 -13.52
C GLY A 342 -2.91 28.66 -12.05
N LYS A 343 -3.52 27.72 -11.32
CA LYS A 343 -3.76 27.83 -9.87
C LYS A 343 -2.56 27.31 -9.07
N THR A 344 -2.33 27.89 -7.90
CA THR A 344 -1.19 27.56 -7.03
C THR A 344 -1.68 26.94 -5.73
N ASP A 345 -1.21 25.73 -5.44
CA ASP A 345 -1.34 25.10 -4.12
C ASP A 345 -0.09 25.44 -3.29
N SER A 346 -0.23 25.59 -1.97
CA SER A 346 0.89 25.87 -1.06
C SER A 346 1.09 24.76 -0.05
N PHE A 347 2.35 24.46 0.27
CA PHE A 347 2.75 23.43 1.22
C PHE A 347 3.64 24.07 2.27
N SER A 348 3.20 24.04 3.52
CA SER A 348 3.83 24.76 4.62
C SER A 348 4.14 23.83 5.80
N VAL A 349 5.37 23.92 6.30
CA VAL A 349 5.74 23.40 7.63
C VAL A 349 5.93 24.58 8.56
N VAL A 350 5.15 24.63 9.63
CA VAL A 350 5.19 25.69 10.64
C VAL A 350 5.80 25.12 11.91
N CYS A 351 6.94 25.66 12.31
CA CYS A 351 7.67 25.25 13.50
C CYS A 351 7.39 26.24 14.63
N ILE A 352 6.66 25.79 15.65
CA ILE A 352 6.31 26.60 16.81
C ILE A 352 7.05 26.06 18.04
N PRO A 353 7.93 26.84 18.68
CA PRO A 353 8.59 26.42 19.90
C PRO A 353 7.59 26.15 21.03
N GLY A 354 7.76 25.01 21.71
CA GLY A 354 6.95 24.56 22.82
C GLY A 354 5.99 23.42 22.48
N THR A 355 5.28 22.96 23.51
CA THR A 355 4.23 21.95 23.42
C THR A 355 2.96 22.54 22.81
N PHE A 356 2.15 21.67 22.20
CA PHE A 356 0.90 22.05 21.55
C PHE A 356 -0.03 22.79 22.52
N ASP A 357 -0.55 23.94 22.06
CA ASP A 357 -1.51 24.78 22.79
C ASP A 357 -2.54 25.33 21.79
N ARG A 358 -3.83 25.18 22.09
CA ARG A 358 -4.93 25.70 21.26
C ARG A 358 -4.86 27.22 21.07
N ILE A 359 -4.32 27.95 22.03
CA ILE A 359 -4.12 29.40 21.89
C ILE A 359 -3.15 29.70 20.75
N LEU A 360 -2.08 28.92 20.62
CA LEU A 360 -1.11 29.06 19.51
C LEU A 360 -1.73 28.71 18.16
N LEU A 361 -2.53 27.63 18.12
CA LEU A 361 -3.21 27.23 16.90
C LEU A 361 -4.17 28.33 16.41
N ASN A 362 -4.92 28.92 17.33
CA ASN A 362 -5.82 30.04 17.05
C ASN A 362 -5.09 31.35 16.74
N GLN A 363 -3.83 31.51 17.13
CA GLN A 363 -3.00 32.67 16.76
C GLN A 363 -2.39 32.52 15.37
N TYR A 364 -2.02 31.31 14.97
CA TYR A 364 -1.43 31.03 13.67
C TYR A 364 -2.48 30.91 12.55
N LEU A 365 -3.64 30.30 12.84
CA LEU A 365 -4.66 30.00 11.82
C LEU A 365 -5.75 31.08 11.54
N PRO A 366 -5.84 32.31 12.11
CA PRO A 366 -7.09 33.08 11.97
C PRO A 366 -7.10 34.21 10.92
N VAL A 367 -8.35 34.65 10.66
CA VAL A 367 -8.91 35.82 9.90
C VAL A 367 -9.42 35.54 8.48
N THR A 368 -8.97 34.50 7.78
CA THR A 368 -9.51 34.13 6.44
C THR A 368 -10.28 32.81 6.41
N LYS A 369 -10.52 32.20 7.56
CA LYS A 369 -10.94 30.81 7.71
C LYS A 369 -12.38 30.70 8.19
N GLU A 370 -13.26 30.20 7.33
CA GLU A 370 -14.65 29.81 7.64
C GLU A 370 -14.69 28.30 7.90
N ASN A 371 -15.58 27.85 8.79
CA ASN A 371 -15.81 26.42 9.05
C ASN A 371 -14.57 25.59 9.46
N PHE A 372 -13.70 26.13 10.33
CA PHE A 372 -12.58 25.39 10.88
C PHE A 372 -13.05 24.16 11.69
N ARG A 373 -12.52 22.98 11.38
CA ARG A 373 -12.79 21.72 12.07
C ARG A 373 -11.47 21.07 12.46
N LEU A 374 -11.29 20.78 13.75
CA LEU A 374 -10.13 20.07 14.30
C LEU A 374 -10.61 18.75 14.92
N SER A 375 -9.98 17.66 14.53
CA SER A 375 -10.09 16.38 15.23
C SER A 375 -9.01 16.33 16.30
N GLU A 376 -9.41 16.29 17.57
CA GLU A 376 -8.48 16.19 18.71
C GLU A 376 -7.81 14.82 18.80
N GLU A 377 -8.48 13.77 18.33
CA GLU A 377 -7.97 12.40 18.34
C GLU A 377 -6.83 12.23 17.33
N THR A 378 -7.03 12.71 16.11
CA THR A 378 -6.06 12.53 15.00
C THR A 378 -5.15 13.74 14.82
N LEU A 379 -5.40 14.84 15.54
CA LEU A 379 -4.70 16.13 15.40
C LEU A 379 -4.65 16.65 13.96
N THR A 380 -5.70 16.37 13.19
CA THR A 380 -5.89 16.85 11.82
C THR A 380 -6.95 17.93 11.77
N PHE A 381 -6.79 18.91 10.89
CA PHE A 381 -7.78 19.95 10.68
C PHE A 381 -8.14 20.14 9.21
N THR A 382 -9.34 20.65 8.98
CA THR A 382 -9.83 21.14 7.69
C THR A 382 -10.47 22.50 7.87
N CYS A 383 -10.42 23.34 6.84
CA CYS A 383 -11.01 24.65 6.87
C CYS A 383 -11.33 25.17 5.47
N ASP A 384 -12.41 25.92 5.33
CA ASP A 384 -12.69 26.71 4.13
C ASP A 384 -12.04 28.09 4.27
N GLU A 385 -11.42 28.60 3.20
CA GLU A 385 -10.88 29.96 3.16
C GLU A 385 -11.84 30.91 2.44
N LYS A 386 -11.88 32.18 2.86
CA LYS A 386 -12.72 33.26 2.30
C LYS A 386 -12.57 33.47 0.79
N ASN A 387 -11.45 33.04 0.20
CA ASN A 387 -11.17 33.14 -1.23
C ASN A 387 -11.62 31.89 -2.03
N GLY A 388 -12.37 30.98 -1.40
CA GLY A 388 -12.83 29.72 -1.97
C GLY A 388 -11.77 28.61 -2.00
N ASN A 389 -10.60 28.82 -1.39
CA ASN A 389 -9.66 27.74 -1.13
C ASN A 389 -10.14 26.88 0.04
N LYS A 390 -9.59 25.68 0.14
CA LYS A 390 -9.68 24.79 1.29
C LYS A 390 -8.28 24.57 1.83
N SER A 391 -8.18 24.43 3.12
CA SER A 391 -6.92 24.16 3.79
C SER A 391 -7.11 22.94 4.67
N GLN A 392 -6.17 22.02 4.60
CA GLN A 392 -6.12 20.88 5.50
C GLN A 392 -4.72 20.74 6.07
N GLY A 393 -4.63 20.12 7.23
CA GLY A 393 -3.38 20.06 7.95
C GLY A 393 -3.31 18.97 9.00
N LYS A 394 -2.08 18.68 9.41
CA LYS A 394 -1.75 17.76 10.48
C LYS A 394 -0.84 18.46 11.49
N ILE A 395 -1.13 18.27 12.77
CA ILE A 395 -0.33 18.80 13.86
C ILE A 395 0.49 17.66 14.44
N LEU A 396 1.81 17.83 14.50
CA LEU A 396 2.75 16.84 15.02
C LEU A 396 3.46 17.40 16.25
N LYS A 397 3.54 16.61 17.31
CA LYS A 397 4.15 16.99 18.59
C LYS A 397 5.59 16.47 18.62
N GLY A 398 6.56 17.36 18.47
CA GLY A 398 7.95 17.08 18.80
C GLY A 398 8.25 17.31 20.28
N LYS A 399 9.48 17.01 20.71
CA LYS A 399 9.91 17.13 22.11
C LYS A 399 9.80 18.57 22.64
N ASN A 400 10.23 19.54 21.85
CA ASN A 400 10.23 20.98 22.20
C ASN A 400 9.66 21.88 21.10
N ILE A 401 9.11 21.29 20.03
CA ILE A 401 8.57 22.00 18.88
C ILE A 401 7.25 21.34 18.49
N THR A 402 6.23 22.15 18.24
CA THR A 402 5.01 21.74 17.58
C THR A 402 5.11 22.06 16.09
N TYR A 403 4.88 21.07 15.24
CA TYR A 403 4.85 21.24 13.79
C TYR A 403 3.40 21.30 13.31
N ILE A 404 3.09 22.29 12.48
CA ILE A 404 1.84 22.33 11.74
C ILE A 404 2.20 22.12 10.26
N LEU A 405 1.75 21.00 9.71
CA LEU A 405 1.77 20.77 8.27
C LEU A 405 0.47 21.32 7.70
N GLU A 406 0.55 22.25 6.77
CA GLU A 406 -0.61 22.84 6.12
C GLU A 406 -0.46 22.73 4.61
N ASN A 407 -1.51 22.24 3.95
CA ASN A 407 -1.69 22.36 2.53
C ASN A 407 -2.93 23.22 2.24
N ARG A 408 -2.75 24.26 1.42
CA ARG A 408 -3.83 25.10 0.93
C ARG A 408 -4.06 24.79 -0.55
N TYR A 409 -5.29 24.44 -0.89
CA TYR A 409 -5.67 23.94 -2.22
C TYR A 409 -7.07 24.41 -2.60
N ARG A 410 -7.47 24.33 -3.87
CA ARG A 410 -8.88 24.64 -4.28
C ARG A 410 -9.77 23.42 -4.44
N LYS A 411 -9.25 22.36 -5.06
CA LYS A 411 -10.03 21.16 -5.42
C LYS A 411 -9.27 19.83 -5.33
N LYS A 412 -7.96 19.84 -5.08
CA LYS A 412 -7.09 18.66 -5.18
C LYS A 412 -6.38 18.35 -3.86
N PRO A 413 -6.97 17.50 -2.99
CA PRO A 413 -6.37 17.13 -1.70
C PRO A 413 -5.18 16.15 -1.83
N GLU A 414 -4.78 15.78 -3.03
CA GLU A 414 -4.11 14.51 -3.28
C GLU A 414 -2.58 14.54 -3.06
N TYR A 415 -1.96 15.70 -3.23
CA TYR A 415 -0.56 15.94 -2.84
C TYR A 415 -0.36 16.11 -1.34
N CYS A 416 -1.47 16.32 -0.63
CA CYS A 416 -1.46 16.62 0.78
C CYS A 416 -1.04 15.39 1.59
N ASP A 417 -1.50 14.21 1.18
CA ASP A 417 -1.18 12.96 1.86
C ASP A 417 0.31 12.65 1.70
N ARG A 418 0.87 12.79 0.49
CA ARG A 418 2.32 12.66 0.25
C ARG A 418 3.12 13.67 1.09
N PHE A 419 2.74 14.94 1.09
CA PHE A 419 3.41 15.96 1.89
C PHE A 419 3.40 15.60 3.39
N PHE A 420 2.24 15.19 3.91
CA PHE A 420 2.09 14.81 5.32
C PHE A 420 2.83 13.53 5.69
N GLN A 421 2.88 12.55 4.79
CA GLN A 421 3.58 11.27 5.00
C GLN A 421 5.11 11.42 4.85
N SER A 422 5.59 12.35 4.02
CA SER A 422 7.03 12.59 3.83
C SER A 422 7.72 13.21 5.05
N PHE A 423 6.93 13.79 5.96
CA PHE A 423 7.42 14.52 7.12
C PHE A 423 7.93 13.54 8.18
N ALA A 424 9.20 13.70 8.56
CA ALA A 424 9.78 12.97 9.69
C ALA A 424 10.44 13.94 10.66
N ILE A 425 10.21 13.72 11.95
CA ILE A 425 10.94 14.37 13.03
C ILE A 425 12.29 13.66 13.14
N LEU A 426 13.38 14.43 13.07
CA LEU A 426 14.71 13.89 13.27
C LEU A 426 14.86 13.51 14.74
N ALA A 427 15.36 12.30 15.01
CA ALA A 427 15.78 11.93 16.37
C ALA A 427 16.88 12.91 16.82
N GLU A 428 16.70 13.48 18.02
CA GLU A 428 17.69 14.34 18.67
C GLU A 428 18.95 13.57 19.06
#